data_AF-V9L837-F1
#
_entry.id   AF-V9L837-F1
#
_cell.length_a   1.000
_cell.length_b   1.000
_cell.length_c   1.000
_cell.angle_alpha   90.00
_cell.angle_beta   90.00
_cell.angle_gamma   90.00
#
_symmetry.space_group_name_H-M   'P 1'
#
loop_
_entity.id
_entity.type
_entity.pdbx_description
1 polymer ?
#
loop_
_entity_poly.entity_id
_entity_poly.type
_entity_poly.pdbx_seq_one_letter_code
_entity_poly.pdbx_strand_id
1 'polypeptide(L)'
;MESAPGGRLVSKVLSWRAAAAIAWSVLLLPLSTFSFIFLSRISLLHPVQWATDSLQEMYNSYTAFSLLVLAGIVVTIGTFNTEFYTVEPSIPCSRIALLGSVFHPQRLLHSVVHAALGVLTAWCTTVLVGGRYHLMSAPSSQDSVGVEGLYLNEFHVFLLVGGAFFGYSYSLRYFINNMNYLSFPAIQQFKYLRFKASLWLVVKYSAVQSFYFLRNYCLLYYFLGYVPRAWISASMSLQKDSSVPALDTLSGLLDPPLLYVAWLSGTFLLLTWYLTWLLFKIFITEVYQFPVQLPFGEDADRCLPRVLTS
;
A
#
# COMPACT_ATOMS: atom_id res chain seq x y z
N MET A 1 9.30 -23.06 33.45
CA MET A 1 9.59 -21.65 33.11
C MET A 1 8.24 -20.97 32.86
N GLU A 2 7.55 -20.64 33.94
CA GLU A 2 6.19 -20.09 33.90
C GLU A 2 6.22 -18.65 33.40
N SER A 3 5.50 -18.39 32.31
CA SER A 3 5.25 -17.03 31.81
C SER A 3 4.51 -16.24 32.88
N ALA A 4 5.09 -15.14 33.37
CA ALA A 4 4.44 -14.25 34.32
C ALA A 4 3.02 -13.85 33.83
N PRO A 5 2.01 -13.83 34.71
CA PRO A 5 0.61 -13.60 34.33
C PRO A 5 0.38 -12.26 33.61
N GLY A 6 1.24 -11.26 33.83
CA GLY A 6 1.20 -9.98 33.11
C GLY A 6 1.58 -10.08 31.62
N GLY A 7 2.44 -11.02 31.23
CA GLY A 7 2.92 -11.13 29.84
C GLY A 7 1.81 -11.54 28.86
N ARG A 8 0.90 -12.43 29.28
CA ARG A 8 -0.25 -12.85 28.47
C ARG A 8 -1.26 -11.72 28.26
N LEU A 9 -1.47 -10.88 29.27
CA LEU A 9 -2.37 -9.71 29.18
C LEU A 9 -1.83 -8.67 28.20
N VAL A 10 -0.54 -8.33 28.30
CA VAL A 10 0.10 -7.36 27.40
C VAL A 10 0.10 -7.84 25.95
N SER A 11 0.47 -9.10 25.71
CA SER A 11 0.41 -9.69 24.36
C SER A 11 -1.00 -9.66 23.78
N LYS A 12 -2.02 -10.03 24.58
CA LYS A 12 -3.42 -10.03 24.14
C LYS A 12 -3.89 -8.62 23.74
N VAL A 13 -3.53 -7.61 24.52
CA VAL A 13 -3.89 -6.20 24.26
C VAL A 13 -3.22 -5.69 22.99
N LEU A 14 -1.93 -5.99 22.80
CA LEU A 14 -1.19 -5.59 21.59
C LEU A 14 -1.74 -6.28 20.34
N SER A 15 -2.00 -7.59 20.40
CA SER A 15 -2.60 -8.33 19.29
C SER A 15 -3.99 -7.80 18.93
N TRP A 16 -4.82 -7.47 19.93
CA TRP A 16 -6.13 -6.86 19.69
C TRP A 16 -6.02 -5.49 19.00
N ARG A 17 -5.10 -4.63 19.48
CA ARG A 17 -4.86 -3.31 18.89
C ARG A 17 -4.33 -3.39 17.46
N ALA A 18 -3.43 -4.34 17.19
CA ALA A 18 -2.94 -4.63 15.85
C ALA A 18 -4.07 -5.09 14.93
N ALA A 19 -4.88 -6.05 15.39
CA ALA A 19 -6.03 -6.54 14.62
C ALA A 19 -7.04 -5.43 14.33
N ALA A 20 -7.33 -4.57 15.31
CA ALA A 20 -8.20 -3.41 15.12
C ALA A 20 -7.64 -2.44 14.06
N ALA A 21 -6.34 -2.11 14.11
CA ALA A 21 -5.72 -1.25 13.12
C ALA A 21 -5.81 -1.81 11.70
N ILE A 22 -5.57 -3.12 11.53
CA ILE A 22 -5.69 -3.81 10.25
C ILE A 22 -7.15 -3.80 9.77
N ALA A 23 -8.11 -4.09 10.65
CA ALA A 23 -9.53 -4.06 10.32
C ALA A 23 -9.97 -2.66 9.83
N TRP A 24 -9.56 -1.59 10.54
CA TRP A 24 -9.82 -0.22 10.09
C TRP A 24 -9.15 0.12 8.76
N SER A 25 -7.98 -0.44 8.48
CA SER A 25 -7.29 -0.26 7.19
C SER A 25 -8.07 -0.92 6.04
N VAL A 26 -8.58 -2.14 6.26
CA VAL A 26 -9.43 -2.85 5.30
C VAL A 26 -10.76 -2.11 5.10
N LEU A 27 -11.36 -1.54 6.16
CA LEU A 27 -12.60 -0.76 6.05
C LEU A 27 -12.42 0.54 5.24
N LEU A 28 -11.23 1.14 5.24
CA LEU A 28 -10.93 2.32 4.42
C LEU A 28 -10.64 1.98 2.96
N LEU A 29 -10.40 0.71 2.64
CA LEU A 29 -10.00 0.27 1.31
C LEU A 29 -11.07 0.60 0.23
N PRO A 30 -12.38 0.30 0.42
CA PRO A 30 -13.40 0.66 -0.57
C PRO A 30 -13.43 2.16 -0.89
N LEU A 31 -13.26 3.02 0.13
CA LEU A 31 -13.23 4.47 -0.06
C LEU A 31 -12.01 4.92 -0.88
N SER A 32 -10.83 4.34 -0.59
CA SER A 32 -9.62 4.62 -1.37
C SER A 32 -9.70 4.10 -2.80
N THR A 33 -10.31 2.92 -3.01
CA THR A 33 -10.51 2.32 -4.33
C THR A 33 -11.52 3.11 -5.16
N PHE A 34 -12.62 3.56 -4.54
CA PHE A 34 -13.56 4.47 -5.20
C PHE A 34 -12.88 5.74 -5.67
N SER A 35 -12.09 6.36 -4.78
CA SER A 35 -11.32 7.56 -5.11
C SER A 35 -10.34 7.32 -6.26
N PHE A 36 -9.69 6.15 -6.29
CA PHE A 36 -8.81 5.74 -7.39
C PHE A 36 -9.58 5.59 -8.71
N ILE A 37 -10.68 4.84 -8.73
CA ILE A 37 -11.52 4.65 -9.94
C ILE A 37 -11.99 6.00 -10.46
N PHE A 38 -12.56 6.82 -9.57
CA PHE A 38 -13.04 8.16 -9.89
C PHE A 38 -11.95 9.03 -10.52
N LEU A 39 -10.76 9.10 -9.91
CA LEU A 39 -9.65 9.88 -10.46
C LEU A 39 -9.08 9.30 -11.76
N SER A 40 -9.10 7.98 -11.94
CA SER A 40 -8.57 7.32 -13.13
C SER A 40 -9.39 7.61 -14.39
N ARG A 41 -10.68 7.87 -14.24
CA ARG A 41 -11.64 8.10 -15.33
C ARG A 41 -12.09 9.55 -15.45
N ILE A 42 -11.28 10.49 -14.99
CA ILE A 42 -11.65 11.90 -14.93
C ILE A 42 -12.11 12.41 -16.31
N SER A 43 -13.36 12.85 -16.37
CA SER A 43 -13.95 13.44 -17.57
C SER A 43 -14.51 14.82 -17.20
N LEU A 44 -13.82 15.87 -17.65
CA LEU A 44 -14.18 17.25 -17.32
C LEU A 44 -15.43 17.73 -18.06
N LEU A 45 -15.74 17.12 -19.20
CA LEU A 45 -16.84 17.51 -20.08
C LEU A 45 -18.19 16.89 -19.68
N HIS A 46 -18.19 15.77 -18.94
CA HIS A 46 -19.40 15.04 -18.56
C HIS A 46 -19.36 14.57 -17.09
N PRO A 47 -19.43 15.49 -16.12
CA PRO A 47 -19.22 15.16 -14.70
C PRO A 47 -20.26 14.21 -14.11
N VAL A 48 -21.52 14.30 -14.54
CA VAL A 48 -22.60 13.42 -14.06
C VAL A 48 -22.43 11.99 -14.58
N GLN A 49 -22.08 11.85 -15.86
CA GLN A 49 -21.83 10.55 -16.47
C GLN A 49 -20.59 9.91 -15.84
N TRP A 50 -19.49 10.66 -15.70
CA TRP A 50 -18.28 10.22 -15.02
C TRP A 50 -18.54 9.69 -13.60
N ALA A 51 -19.33 10.41 -12.80
CA ALA A 51 -19.67 9.99 -11.45
C ALA A 51 -20.54 8.72 -11.44
N THR A 52 -21.51 8.63 -12.35
CA THR A 52 -22.42 7.46 -12.46
C THR A 52 -21.65 6.23 -12.91
N ASP A 53 -20.80 6.36 -13.93
CA ASP A 53 -19.96 5.27 -14.45
C ASP A 53 -18.99 4.77 -13.37
N SER A 54 -18.38 5.68 -12.60
CA SER A 54 -17.49 5.32 -11.49
C SER A 54 -18.22 4.58 -10.36
N LEU A 55 -19.48 4.93 -10.09
CA LEU A 55 -20.30 4.23 -9.10
C LEU A 55 -20.71 2.85 -9.62
N GLN A 56 -21.10 2.71 -10.88
CA GLN A 56 -21.44 1.42 -11.48
C GLN A 56 -20.24 0.47 -11.46
N GLU A 57 -19.05 0.99 -11.76
CA GLU A 57 -17.80 0.24 -11.71
C GLU A 57 -17.52 -0.40 -10.33
N MET A 58 -17.94 0.25 -9.24
CA MET A 58 -17.79 -0.30 -7.88
C MET A 58 -18.60 -1.58 -7.66
N TYR A 59 -19.72 -1.75 -8.35
CA TYR A 59 -20.60 -2.91 -8.21
C TYR A 59 -20.24 -4.05 -9.16
N ASN A 60 -19.24 -3.87 -10.03
CA ASN A 60 -18.80 -4.93 -10.93
C ASN A 60 -18.05 -6.04 -10.19
N SER A 61 -18.20 -7.27 -10.69
CA SER A 61 -17.64 -8.48 -10.07
C SER A 61 -16.11 -8.48 -9.99
N TYR A 62 -15.43 -7.95 -11.02
CA TYR A 62 -13.97 -7.82 -11.00
C TYR A 62 -13.48 -6.76 -10.01
N THR A 63 -14.27 -5.72 -9.73
CA THR A 63 -13.96 -4.73 -8.69
C THR A 63 -14.08 -5.36 -7.31
N ALA A 64 -15.13 -6.14 -7.07
CA ALA A 64 -15.28 -6.92 -5.85
C ALA A 64 -14.12 -7.91 -5.65
N PHE A 65 -13.73 -8.63 -6.70
CA PHE A 65 -12.56 -9.52 -6.65
C PHE A 65 -11.26 -8.76 -6.37
N SER A 66 -11.03 -7.63 -7.04
CA SER A 66 -9.84 -6.79 -6.82
C SER A 66 -9.79 -6.26 -5.39
N LEU A 67 -10.94 -5.87 -4.82
CA LEU A 67 -11.03 -5.46 -3.41
C LEU A 67 -10.68 -6.59 -2.45
N LEU A 68 -11.07 -7.83 -2.73
CA LEU A 68 -10.69 -8.99 -1.91
C LEU A 68 -9.18 -9.23 -1.93
N VAL A 69 -8.56 -9.15 -3.11
CA VAL A 69 -7.10 -9.30 -3.25
C VAL A 69 -6.37 -8.16 -2.53
N LEU A 70 -6.81 -6.91 -2.72
CA LEU A 70 -6.26 -5.73 -2.04
C LEU A 70 -6.44 -5.81 -0.51
N ALA A 71 -7.56 -6.34 -0.03
CA ALA A 71 -7.77 -6.59 1.41
C ALA A 71 -6.76 -7.62 1.94
N GLY A 72 -6.55 -8.71 1.20
CA GLY A 72 -5.50 -9.69 1.50
C GLY A 72 -4.11 -9.05 1.60
N ILE A 73 -3.75 -8.19 0.63
CA ILE A 73 -2.50 -7.44 0.64
C ILE A 73 -2.37 -6.56 1.90
N VAL A 74 -3.40 -5.78 2.23
CA VAL A 74 -3.40 -4.92 3.43
C VAL A 74 -3.25 -5.75 4.71
N VAL A 75 -3.93 -6.90 4.80
CA VAL A 75 -3.80 -7.82 5.94
C VAL A 75 -2.37 -8.35 6.03
N THR A 76 -1.80 -8.85 4.93
CA THR A 76 -0.43 -9.37 4.90
C THR A 76 0.61 -8.31 5.27
N ILE A 77 0.49 -7.09 4.74
CA ILE A 77 1.39 -5.98 5.11
C ILE A 77 1.23 -5.63 6.58
N GLY A 78 -0.02 -5.56 7.06
CA GLY A 78 -0.33 -5.26 8.45
C GLY A 78 0.28 -6.27 9.42
N THR A 79 0.11 -7.57 9.15
CA THR A 79 0.65 -8.66 9.98
C THR A 79 2.17 -8.71 9.90
N PHE A 80 2.73 -8.68 8.69
CA PHE A 80 4.17 -8.76 8.48
C PHE A 80 4.91 -7.58 9.14
N ASN A 81 4.39 -6.36 9.01
CA ASN A 81 5.01 -5.20 9.65
C ASN A 81 4.97 -5.28 11.19
N THR A 82 4.03 -6.04 11.79
CA THR A 82 3.97 -6.19 13.26
C THR A 82 5.26 -6.76 13.84
N GLU A 83 5.95 -7.62 13.08
CA GLU A 83 7.19 -8.27 13.50
C GLU A 83 8.40 -7.33 13.47
N PHE A 84 8.34 -6.25 12.67
CA PHE A 84 9.46 -5.32 12.49
C PHE A 84 9.39 -4.10 13.41
N TYR A 85 8.26 -3.86 14.08
CA TYR A 85 8.14 -2.68 14.95
C TYR A 85 9.01 -2.81 16.20
N THR A 86 9.67 -1.70 16.52
CA THR A 86 10.59 -1.59 17.66
C THR A 86 10.28 -0.33 18.46
N VAL A 87 10.52 -0.39 19.77
CA VAL A 87 10.38 0.77 20.69
C VAL A 87 11.71 1.51 20.84
N GLU A 88 12.79 0.98 20.25
CA GLU A 88 14.11 1.62 20.25
C GLU A 88 14.46 2.05 18.82
N PRO A 89 14.80 3.33 18.58
CA PRO A 89 15.14 3.80 17.25
C PRO A 89 16.54 3.30 16.85
N SER A 90 16.65 2.67 15.68
CA SER A 90 17.96 2.36 15.09
C SER A 90 18.53 3.60 14.40
N ILE A 91 19.43 4.33 15.05
CA ILE A 91 20.11 5.49 14.45
C ILE A 91 21.46 5.04 13.91
N PRO A 92 21.64 4.91 12.58
CA PRO A 92 22.94 4.54 12.03
C PRO A 92 23.94 5.68 12.25
N CYS A 93 25.07 5.36 12.89
CA CYS A 93 26.11 6.36 13.17
C CYS A 93 26.90 6.79 11.92
N SER A 94 26.80 6.08 10.79
CA SER A 94 27.46 6.41 9.54
C SER A 94 26.65 6.01 8.30
N ARG A 95 26.94 6.61 7.14
CA ARG A 95 26.29 6.26 5.85
C ARG A 95 26.62 4.83 5.39
N ILE A 96 27.81 4.34 5.73
CA ILE A 96 28.22 2.95 5.46
C ILE A 96 27.45 1.99 6.36
N ALA A 97 27.24 2.35 7.64
CA ALA A 97 26.40 1.58 8.55
C ALA A 97 24.95 1.54 8.07
N LEU A 98 24.42 2.66 7.52
CA LEU A 98 23.11 2.67 6.88
C LEU A 98 23.06 1.69 5.70
N LEU A 99 24.05 1.72 4.79
CA LEU A 99 24.11 0.82 3.64
C LEU A 99 24.25 -0.65 4.06
N GLY A 100 25.13 -0.96 5.02
CA GLY A 100 25.27 -2.29 5.59
C GLY A 100 23.99 -2.79 6.25
N SER A 101 23.22 -1.87 6.85
CA SER A 101 21.92 -2.21 7.44
C SER A 101 20.85 -2.54 6.39
N VAL A 102 20.95 -2.01 5.16
CA VAL A 102 20.02 -2.36 4.05
C VAL A 102 20.25 -3.79 3.56
N PHE A 103 21.49 -4.28 3.57
CA PHE A 103 21.84 -5.65 3.17
C PHE A 103 21.53 -6.72 4.22
N HIS A 104 20.93 -6.35 5.35
CA HIS A 104 20.54 -7.32 6.37
C HIS A 104 19.46 -8.27 5.81
N PRO A 105 19.62 -9.61 5.89
CA PRO A 105 18.75 -10.58 5.22
C PRO A 105 17.26 -10.42 5.54
N GLN A 106 16.91 -10.06 6.77
CA GLN A 106 15.51 -9.80 7.15
C GLN A 106 14.91 -8.60 6.40
N ARG A 107 15.71 -7.55 6.16
CA ARG A 107 15.26 -6.36 5.42
C ARG A 107 15.20 -6.60 3.91
N LEU A 108 16.09 -7.45 3.39
CA LEU A 108 15.99 -7.94 2.02
C LEU A 108 14.69 -8.73 1.82
N LEU A 109 14.36 -9.66 2.73
CA LEU A 109 13.10 -10.40 2.68
C LEU A 109 11.90 -9.45 2.75
N HIS A 110 11.93 -8.45 3.63
CA HIS A 110 10.89 -7.42 3.69
C HIS A 110 10.74 -6.67 2.36
N SER A 111 11.84 -6.36 1.69
CA SER A 111 11.83 -5.69 0.38
C SER A 111 11.27 -6.56 -0.75
N VAL A 112 11.59 -7.87 -0.74
CA VAL A 112 11.08 -8.83 -1.72
C VAL A 112 9.58 -9.02 -1.56
N VAL A 113 9.10 -9.19 -0.31
CA VAL A 113 7.67 -9.32 0.00
C VAL A 113 6.91 -8.07 -0.46
N HIS A 114 7.40 -6.88 -0.12
CA HIS A 114 6.74 -5.63 -0.53
C HIS A 114 6.81 -5.40 -2.05
N ALA A 115 7.87 -5.81 -2.73
CA ALA A 115 7.92 -5.77 -4.18
C ALA A 115 6.85 -6.68 -4.79
N ALA A 116 6.70 -7.91 -4.32
CA ALA A 116 5.68 -8.85 -4.78
C ALA A 116 4.25 -8.33 -4.52
N LEU A 117 3.98 -7.81 -3.32
CA LEU A 117 2.70 -7.19 -2.98
C LEU A 117 2.44 -5.92 -3.81
N GLY A 118 3.50 -5.19 -4.18
CA GLY A 118 3.43 -4.05 -5.09
C GLY A 118 3.04 -4.45 -6.51
N VAL A 119 3.56 -5.58 -7.03
CA VAL A 119 3.11 -6.16 -8.32
C VAL A 119 1.64 -6.53 -8.26
N LEU A 120 1.20 -7.22 -7.21
CA LEU A 120 -0.21 -7.61 -7.05
C LEU A 120 -1.13 -6.38 -6.94
N THR A 121 -0.69 -5.35 -6.22
CA THR A 121 -1.43 -4.08 -6.15
C THR A 121 -1.52 -3.42 -7.52
N ALA A 122 -0.41 -3.37 -8.28
CA ALA A 122 -0.41 -2.82 -9.62
C ALA A 122 -1.34 -3.61 -10.56
N TRP A 123 -1.31 -4.94 -10.50
CA TRP A 123 -2.23 -5.81 -11.23
C TRP A 123 -3.70 -5.48 -10.93
N CYS A 124 -4.07 -5.34 -9.65
CA CYS A 124 -5.42 -4.90 -9.28
C CYS A 124 -5.76 -3.53 -9.86
N THR A 125 -4.84 -2.56 -9.79
CA THR A 125 -5.09 -1.22 -10.37
C THR A 125 -5.23 -1.26 -11.88
N THR A 126 -4.48 -2.09 -12.60
CA THR A 126 -4.63 -2.24 -14.05
C THR A 126 -5.96 -2.88 -14.43
N VAL A 127 -6.45 -3.82 -13.61
CA VAL A 127 -7.78 -4.41 -13.77
C VAL A 127 -8.87 -3.36 -13.58
N LEU A 128 -8.76 -2.53 -12.54
CA LEU A 128 -9.74 -1.48 -12.21
C LEU A 128 -9.76 -0.32 -13.22
N VAL A 129 -8.60 0.08 -13.74
CA VAL A 129 -8.52 1.10 -14.79
C VAL A 129 -9.12 0.58 -16.10
N GLY A 130 -8.85 -0.68 -16.43
CA GLY A 130 -9.36 -1.31 -17.65
C GLY A 130 -8.69 -0.80 -18.94
N GLY A 131 -9.37 -1.01 -20.07
CA GLY A 131 -8.92 -0.54 -21.38
C GLY A 131 -7.57 -1.15 -21.81
N ARG A 132 -6.67 -0.30 -22.31
CA ARG A 132 -5.35 -0.71 -22.83
C ARG A 132 -4.38 -1.29 -21.79
N TYR A 133 -4.74 -1.26 -20.51
CA TYR A 133 -3.88 -1.73 -19.42
C TYR A 133 -4.34 -3.07 -18.84
N HIS A 134 -5.52 -3.58 -19.23
CA HIS A 134 -6.18 -4.70 -18.55
C HIS A 134 -5.50 -6.06 -18.76
N LEU A 135 -5.11 -6.36 -20.00
CA LEU A 135 -4.61 -7.68 -20.40
C LEU A 135 -3.11 -7.64 -20.66
N MET A 136 -2.42 -8.70 -20.25
CA MET A 136 -1.00 -8.92 -20.52
C MET A 136 -0.71 -9.24 -21.99
N SER A 137 -1.72 -9.72 -22.72
CA SER A 137 -1.67 -9.94 -24.16
C SER A 137 -2.73 -9.12 -24.90
N ALA A 138 -2.37 -8.52 -26.02
CA ALA A 138 -3.29 -7.84 -26.93
C ALA A 138 -3.42 -8.64 -28.25
N PRO A 139 -4.63 -8.75 -28.83
CA PRO A 139 -4.79 -9.28 -30.18
C PRO A 139 -4.14 -8.32 -31.20
N SER A 140 -3.63 -8.88 -32.31
CA SER A 140 -3.07 -8.12 -33.43
C SER A 140 -3.98 -6.96 -33.82
N SER A 141 -3.43 -5.75 -33.96
CA SER A 141 -4.15 -4.61 -34.52
C SER A 141 -4.22 -4.62 -36.05
N GLN A 142 -3.53 -5.56 -36.70
CA GLN A 142 -3.56 -5.74 -38.15
C GLN A 142 -4.36 -6.98 -38.55
N ASP A 143 -5.41 -6.75 -39.34
CA ASP A 143 -6.04 -7.68 -40.29
C ASP A 143 -5.05 -8.08 -41.42
N SER A 144 -3.78 -8.31 -41.09
CA SER A 144 -2.80 -8.88 -42.00
C SER A 144 -2.93 -10.40 -41.95
N VAL A 145 -3.76 -10.91 -42.85
CA VAL A 145 -3.82 -12.29 -43.39
C VAL A 145 -2.82 -13.26 -42.72
N GLY A 146 -3.30 -14.06 -41.78
CA GLY A 146 -2.80 -15.44 -41.59
C GLY A 146 -2.04 -15.80 -40.32
N VAL A 147 -1.79 -14.90 -39.37
CA VAL A 147 -1.20 -15.30 -38.07
C VAL A 147 -1.93 -14.64 -36.90
N GLU A 148 -2.83 -15.38 -36.26
CA GLU A 148 -3.41 -15.03 -34.96
C GLU A 148 -2.32 -15.12 -33.87
N GLY A 149 -1.48 -14.10 -33.78
CA GLY A 149 -0.47 -13.96 -32.73
C GLY A 149 -1.02 -13.23 -31.50
N LEU A 150 -0.77 -13.77 -30.31
CA LEU A 150 -0.91 -13.04 -29.05
C LEU A 150 0.36 -12.19 -28.84
N TYR A 151 0.19 -10.87 -28.71
CA TYR A 151 1.31 -9.93 -28.53
C TYR A 151 1.42 -9.45 -27.09
N LEU A 152 2.65 -9.21 -26.61
CA LEU A 152 2.89 -8.70 -25.27
C LEU A 152 2.44 -7.23 -25.14
N ASN A 153 1.56 -6.96 -24.17
CA ASN A 153 1.16 -5.60 -23.85
C ASN A 153 2.23 -4.90 -22.99
N GLU A 154 3.09 -4.11 -23.63
CA GLU A 154 4.19 -3.39 -22.95
C GLU A 154 3.68 -2.40 -21.89
N PHE A 155 2.49 -1.81 -22.05
CA PHE A 155 1.91 -0.90 -21.05
C PHE A 155 1.56 -1.63 -19.75
N HIS A 156 1.01 -2.85 -19.86
CA HIS A 156 0.70 -3.68 -18.70
C HIS A 156 1.99 -4.09 -17.96
N VAL A 157 3.01 -4.54 -18.70
CA VAL A 157 4.32 -4.90 -18.12
C VAL A 157 4.97 -3.70 -17.42
N PHE A 158 4.92 -2.51 -18.03
CA PHE A 158 5.44 -1.29 -17.43
C PHE A 158 4.76 -0.99 -16.08
N LEU A 159 3.45 -1.17 -15.96
CA LEU A 159 2.72 -0.95 -14.72
C LEU A 159 3.04 -2.01 -13.66
N LEU A 160 3.19 -3.28 -14.03
CA LEU A 160 3.55 -4.35 -13.10
C LEU A 160 4.96 -4.18 -12.52
N VAL A 161 5.95 -3.93 -13.38
CA VAL A 161 7.33 -3.68 -12.96
C VAL A 161 7.41 -2.38 -12.14
N GLY A 162 6.60 -1.38 -12.50
CA GLY A 162 6.39 -0.18 -11.69
C GLY A 162 5.90 -0.53 -10.29
N GLY A 163 4.86 -1.36 -10.16
CA GLY A 163 4.38 -1.87 -8.88
C GLY A 163 5.48 -2.50 -8.02
N ALA A 164 6.32 -3.35 -8.62
CA ALA A 164 7.47 -3.95 -7.95
C ALA A 164 8.44 -2.88 -7.42
N PHE A 165 8.79 -1.91 -8.27
CA PHE A 165 9.71 -0.83 -7.93
C PHE A 165 9.17 0.05 -6.80
N PHE A 166 7.89 0.39 -6.82
CA PHE A 166 7.23 1.18 -5.78
C PHE A 166 7.20 0.42 -4.45
N GLY A 167 6.90 -0.87 -4.50
CA GLY A 167 6.92 -1.75 -3.33
C GLY A 167 8.29 -1.87 -2.68
N TYR A 168 9.32 -2.13 -3.50
CA TYR A 168 10.71 -2.14 -3.07
C TYR A 168 11.13 -0.79 -2.46
N SER A 169 10.81 0.31 -3.15
CA SER A 169 11.20 1.66 -2.73
C SER A 169 10.51 2.07 -1.43
N TYR A 170 9.26 1.65 -1.20
CA TYR A 170 8.58 1.81 0.08
C TYR A 170 9.32 1.06 1.18
N SER A 171 9.66 -0.22 0.98
CA SER A 171 10.41 -1.02 1.97
C SER A 171 11.75 -0.39 2.33
N LEU A 172 12.49 0.12 1.35
CA LEU A 172 13.76 0.79 1.60
C LEU A 172 13.56 2.04 2.48
N ARG A 173 12.58 2.87 2.13
CA ARG A 173 12.24 4.07 2.92
C ARG A 173 11.69 3.77 4.29
N TYR A 174 10.97 2.66 4.46
CA TYR A 174 10.43 2.20 5.73
C TYR A 174 11.53 2.11 6.79
N PHE A 175 12.68 1.53 6.45
CA PHE A 175 13.82 1.44 7.35
C PHE A 175 14.67 2.73 7.39
N ILE A 176 14.92 3.39 6.26
CA ILE A 176 15.74 4.62 6.25
C ILE A 176 15.09 5.73 7.09
N ASN A 177 13.76 5.85 7.05
CA ASN A 177 13.01 6.87 7.78
C ASN A 177 12.57 6.41 9.17
N ASN A 178 13.05 5.25 9.66
CA ASN A 178 12.66 4.65 10.94
C ASN A 178 11.13 4.56 11.13
N MET A 179 10.39 4.17 10.09
CA MET A 179 8.95 3.98 10.19
C MET A 179 8.56 2.80 11.08
N ASN A 180 9.49 1.88 11.33
CA ASN A 180 9.37 0.79 12.29
C ASN A 180 9.47 1.24 13.76
N TYR A 181 9.81 2.50 14.03
CA TYR A 181 9.90 3.02 15.40
C TYR A 181 8.54 3.48 15.94
N LEU A 182 8.13 2.90 17.07
CA LEU A 182 6.90 3.25 17.78
C LEU A 182 7.17 4.27 18.89
N SER A 183 7.02 5.55 18.56
CA SER A 183 7.10 6.65 19.52
C SER A 183 5.77 6.80 20.30
N PHE A 184 5.81 6.68 21.63
CA PHE A 184 4.67 7.00 22.49
C PHE A 184 4.50 8.52 22.64
N PRO A 185 3.33 9.09 22.28
CA PRO A 185 3.13 10.53 22.38
C PRO A 185 3.01 10.96 23.85
N ALA A 186 3.69 12.05 24.22
CA ALA A 186 3.60 12.63 25.56
C ALA A 186 2.18 13.16 25.88
N ILE A 187 1.47 13.69 24.87
CA ILE A 187 0.09 14.17 25.00
C ILE A 187 -0.85 13.19 24.30
N GLN A 188 -1.83 12.68 25.03
CA GLN A 188 -2.84 11.76 24.51
C GLN A 188 -3.96 12.53 23.80
N GLN A 189 -4.29 12.12 22.59
CA GLN A 189 -5.40 12.66 21.80
C GLN A 189 -6.34 11.54 21.37
N PHE A 190 -7.61 11.85 21.17
CA PHE A 190 -8.58 10.90 20.62
C PHE A 190 -8.14 10.38 19.24
N LYS A 191 -8.31 9.07 19.00
CA LYS A 191 -7.89 8.36 17.78
C LYS A 191 -8.36 9.06 16.50
N TYR A 192 -9.65 9.44 16.48
CA TYR A 192 -10.27 10.09 15.33
C TYR A 192 -9.63 11.45 15.01
N LEU A 193 -9.34 12.27 16.03
CA LEU A 193 -8.72 13.57 15.83
C LEU A 193 -7.29 13.43 15.28
N ARG A 194 -6.51 12.49 15.83
CA ARG A 194 -5.15 12.21 15.36
C ARG A 194 -5.14 11.69 13.92
N PHE A 195 -6.09 10.81 13.58
CA PHE A 195 -6.26 10.30 12.23
C PHE A 195 -6.65 11.43 11.26
N LYS A 196 -7.70 12.20 11.57
CA LYS A 196 -8.19 13.31 10.74
C LYS A 196 -7.10 14.35 10.47
N ALA A 197 -6.34 14.74 11.50
CA ALA A 197 -5.25 15.71 11.37
C ALA A 197 -4.12 15.20 10.46
N SER A 198 -3.84 13.89 10.48
CA SER A 198 -2.76 13.27 9.72
C SER A 198 -3.18 12.84 8.30
N LEU A 199 -4.47 12.61 8.06
CA LEU A 199 -4.99 12.02 6.83
C LEU A 199 -4.61 12.84 5.59
N TRP A 200 -4.85 14.14 5.62
CA TRP A 200 -4.50 15.02 4.49
C TRP A 200 -3.00 15.03 4.21
N LEU A 201 -2.18 15.02 5.27
CA LEU A 201 -0.73 14.97 5.14
C LEU A 201 -0.29 13.65 4.48
N VAL A 202 -0.89 12.52 4.86
CA VAL A 202 -0.60 11.21 4.27
C VAL A 202 -1.01 11.17 2.80
N VAL A 203 -2.18 11.71 2.42
CA VAL A 203 -2.61 11.80 1.02
C VAL A 203 -1.62 12.61 0.19
N LYS A 204 -1.28 13.82 0.64
CA LYS A 204 -0.31 14.68 -0.04
C LYS A 204 1.06 14.01 -0.14
N TYR A 205 1.54 13.42 0.96
CA TYR A 205 2.83 12.74 1.00
C TYR A 205 2.86 11.55 0.03
N SER A 206 1.80 10.74 -0.02
CA SER A 206 1.69 9.59 -0.94
C SER A 206 1.75 10.03 -2.40
N ALA A 207 1.01 11.07 -2.76
CA ALA A 207 0.98 11.60 -4.13
C ALA A 207 2.34 12.16 -4.58
N VAL A 208 2.98 12.97 -3.74
CA VAL A 208 4.30 13.55 -4.01
C VAL A 208 5.37 12.46 -4.06
N GLN A 209 5.31 11.51 -3.12
CA GLN A 209 6.26 10.42 -3.04
C GLN A 209 6.15 9.46 -4.23
N SER A 210 4.92 9.17 -4.67
CA SER A 210 4.63 8.43 -5.89
C SER A 210 5.29 9.08 -7.10
N PHE A 211 5.18 10.41 -7.22
CA PHE A 211 5.79 11.15 -8.32
C PHE A 211 7.32 11.01 -8.35
N TYR A 212 7.98 11.11 -7.20
CA TYR A 212 9.43 10.87 -7.10
C TYR A 212 9.83 9.45 -7.47
N PHE A 213 9.03 8.45 -7.08
CA PHE A 213 9.26 7.06 -7.47
C PHE A 213 9.04 6.85 -8.97
N LEU A 214 7.99 7.41 -9.55
CA LEU A 214 7.74 7.35 -10.98
C LEU A 214 8.90 7.94 -11.79
N ARG A 215 9.39 9.12 -11.40
CA ARG A 215 10.54 9.74 -12.06
C ARG A 215 11.76 8.81 -12.07
N ASN A 216 12.10 8.25 -10.91
CA ASN A 216 13.26 7.35 -10.79
C ASN A 216 13.02 6.03 -11.54
N TYR A 217 11.79 5.53 -11.54
CA TYR A 217 11.38 4.34 -12.27
C TYR A 217 11.49 4.52 -13.78
N CYS A 218 11.03 5.64 -14.33
CA CYS A 218 11.17 5.92 -15.76
C CYS A 218 12.63 5.92 -16.20
N LEU A 219 13.53 6.54 -15.41
CA LEU A 219 14.97 6.48 -15.68
C LEU A 219 15.50 5.05 -15.66
N LEU A 220 15.13 4.27 -14.63
CA LEU A 220 15.56 2.87 -14.52
C LEU A 220 15.04 2.00 -15.66
N TYR A 221 13.77 2.17 -16.01
CA TYR A 221 13.11 1.42 -17.09
C TYR A 221 13.68 1.77 -18.45
N TYR A 222 14.07 3.03 -18.68
CA TYR A 222 14.75 3.43 -19.91
C TYR A 222 16.05 2.66 -20.12
N PHE A 223 16.86 2.46 -19.07
CA PHE A 223 18.14 1.74 -19.18
C PHE A 223 18.01 0.22 -19.06
N LEU A 224 17.13 -0.30 -18.18
CA LEU A 224 17.04 -1.72 -17.85
C LEU A 224 15.74 -2.39 -18.27
N GLY A 225 14.78 -1.66 -18.83
CA GLY A 225 13.45 -2.18 -19.17
C GLY A 225 13.46 -3.32 -20.18
N TYR A 226 14.51 -3.45 -21.01
CA TYR A 226 14.68 -4.61 -21.89
C TYR A 226 14.73 -5.94 -21.12
N VAL A 227 15.34 -5.97 -19.93
CA VAL A 227 15.52 -7.18 -19.12
C VAL A 227 14.18 -7.83 -18.71
N PRO A 228 13.26 -7.15 -17.98
CA PRO A 228 11.98 -7.75 -17.62
C PRO A 228 11.14 -8.10 -18.85
N ARG A 229 11.23 -7.34 -19.93
CA ARG A 229 10.49 -7.62 -21.17
C ARG A 229 10.97 -8.88 -21.88
N ALA A 230 12.28 -9.03 -22.05
CA ALA A 230 12.89 -10.22 -22.65
C ALA A 230 12.58 -11.47 -21.81
N TRP A 231 12.64 -11.35 -20.49
CA TRP A 231 12.31 -12.45 -19.59
C TRP A 231 10.84 -12.88 -19.68
N ILE A 232 9.90 -11.92 -19.68
CA ILE A 232 8.45 -12.21 -19.79
C ILE A 232 8.10 -12.80 -21.16
N SER A 233 8.60 -12.21 -22.25
CA SER A 233 8.36 -12.71 -23.61
C SER A 233 8.90 -14.13 -23.79
N ALA A 234 10.11 -14.42 -23.29
CA ALA A 234 10.68 -15.76 -23.32
C ALA A 234 9.87 -16.76 -22.46
N SER A 235 9.37 -16.33 -21.31
CA SER A 235 8.63 -17.21 -20.39
C SER A 235 7.22 -17.54 -20.89
N MET A 236 6.57 -16.62 -21.61
CA MET A 236 5.18 -16.78 -22.08
C MET A 236 5.07 -17.07 -23.59
N SER A 237 6.19 -17.23 -24.29
CA SER A 237 6.25 -17.44 -25.75
C SER A 237 5.47 -16.37 -26.55
N LEU A 238 5.42 -15.14 -26.04
CA LEU A 238 4.68 -14.03 -26.67
C LEU A 238 5.57 -13.31 -27.69
N GLN A 239 5.01 -13.01 -28.86
CA GLN A 239 5.71 -12.26 -29.90
C GLN A 239 5.68 -10.75 -29.59
N LYS A 240 6.74 -10.04 -29.98
CA LYS A 240 6.80 -8.57 -29.89
C LYS A 240 6.05 -7.98 -31.08
N ASP A 241 5.08 -7.12 -30.80
CA ASP A 241 4.41 -6.37 -31.86
C ASP A 241 5.32 -5.25 -32.34
N SER A 242 5.69 -5.28 -33.61
CA SER A 242 6.50 -4.24 -34.27
C SER A 242 5.69 -2.98 -34.65
N SER A 243 4.36 -3.00 -34.51
CA SER A 243 3.47 -1.90 -34.91
C SER A 243 3.25 -0.84 -33.83
N VAL A 244 3.48 -1.17 -32.55
CA VAL A 244 3.33 -0.23 -31.42
C VAL A 244 4.68 0.42 -31.11
N PRO A 245 4.75 1.75 -30.89
CA PRO A 245 5.98 2.41 -30.48
C PRO A 245 6.52 1.78 -29.20
N ALA A 246 7.69 1.17 -29.29
CA ALA A 246 8.29 0.49 -28.16
C ALA A 246 8.56 1.49 -27.02
N LEU A 247 8.26 1.11 -25.77
CA LEU A 247 8.49 1.96 -24.60
C LEU A 247 9.99 2.21 -24.33
N ASP A 248 10.88 1.59 -25.11
CA ASP A 248 12.33 1.84 -25.21
C ASP A 248 12.63 3.24 -25.77
N THR A 249 11.68 3.84 -26.49
CA THR A 249 11.82 5.16 -27.09
C THR A 249 11.36 6.25 -26.10
N LEU A 250 12.06 7.38 -26.09
CA LEU A 250 11.71 8.52 -25.22
C LEU A 250 10.27 9.01 -25.47
N SER A 251 9.79 8.91 -26.72
CA SER A 251 8.43 9.24 -27.12
C SER A 251 7.38 8.26 -26.61
N GLY A 252 7.69 6.96 -26.53
CA GLY A 252 6.77 5.95 -25.98
C GLY A 252 6.68 6.00 -24.46
N LEU A 253 7.80 6.25 -23.78
CA LEU A 253 7.87 6.34 -22.33
C LEU A 253 7.20 7.61 -21.76
N LEU A 254 7.21 8.69 -22.53
CA LEU A 254 6.58 9.97 -22.16
C LEU A 254 5.11 10.07 -22.60
N ASP A 255 4.38 8.96 -22.67
CA ASP A 255 2.94 8.96 -22.92
C ASP A 255 2.18 9.50 -21.68
N PRO A 256 1.55 10.69 -21.74
CA PRO A 256 0.96 11.33 -20.57
C PRO A 256 -0.13 10.50 -19.86
N PRO A 257 -1.04 9.80 -20.58
CA PRO A 257 -2.01 8.88 -19.97
C PRO A 257 -1.34 7.73 -19.20
N LEU A 258 -0.28 7.12 -19.76
CA LEU A 258 0.46 6.05 -19.07
C LEU A 258 1.12 6.57 -17.79
N LEU A 259 1.79 7.72 -17.85
CA LEU A 259 2.43 8.33 -16.69
C LEU A 259 1.41 8.75 -15.63
N TYR A 260 0.25 9.25 -16.04
CA TYR A 260 -0.85 9.58 -15.13
C TYR A 260 -1.37 8.34 -14.41
N VAL A 261 -1.66 7.25 -15.14
CA VAL A 261 -2.11 5.99 -14.55
C VAL A 261 -1.04 5.39 -13.64
N ALA A 262 0.22 5.37 -14.07
CA ALA A 262 1.33 4.87 -13.24
C ALA A 262 1.50 5.67 -11.95
N TRP A 263 1.43 7.00 -12.02
CA TRP A 263 1.48 7.88 -10.85
C TRP A 263 0.28 7.66 -9.93
N LEU A 264 -0.91 7.53 -10.48
CA LEU A 264 -2.13 7.33 -9.71
C LEU A 264 -2.13 5.95 -9.02
N SER A 265 -1.75 4.89 -9.72
CA SER A 265 -1.57 3.54 -9.17
C SER A 265 -0.53 3.52 -8.06
N GLY A 266 0.61 4.19 -8.27
CA GLY A 266 1.64 4.36 -7.26
C GLY A 266 1.16 5.15 -6.04
N THR A 267 0.33 6.17 -6.26
CA THR A 267 -0.27 6.97 -5.18
C THR A 267 -1.25 6.12 -4.37
N PHE A 268 -2.07 5.31 -5.03
CA PHE A 268 -3.00 4.39 -4.37
C PHE A 268 -2.27 3.33 -3.54
N LEU A 269 -1.23 2.70 -4.09
CA LEU A 269 -0.37 1.77 -3.37
C LEU A 269 0.24 2.42 -2.13
N LEU A 270 0.88 3.58 -2.27
CA LEU A 270 1.50 4.25 -1.13
C LEU A 270 0.47 4.73 -0.10
N LEU A 271 -0.67 5.26 -0.55
CA LEU A 271 -1.74 5.73 0.32
C LEU A 271 -2.26 4.59 1.20
N THR A 272 -2.60 3.44 0.62
CA THR A 272 -3.11 2.30 1.38
C THR A 272 -2.09 1.83 2.42
N TRP A 273 -0.81 1.73 2.06
CA TRP A 273 0.24 1.27 2.97
C TRP A 273 0.56 2.27 4.08
N TYR A 274 0.66 3.57 3.76
CA TYR A 274 0.85 4.62 4.76
C TYR A 274 -0.36 4.79 5.68
N LEU A 275 -1.59 4.56 5.19
CA LEU A 275 -2.78 4.51 6.03
C LEU A 275 -2.72 3.34 7.02
N THR A 276 -2.32 2.15 6.56
CA THR A 276 -2.12 0.99 7.44
C THR A 276 -1.07 1.29 8.51
N TRP A 277 0.07 1.86 8.12
CA TRP A 277 1.12 2.27 9.05
C TRP A 277 0.62 3.33 10.07
N LEU A 278 -0.10 4.36 9.60
CA LEU A 278 -0.64 5.42 10.45
C LEU A 278 -1.62 4.86 11.48
N LEU A 279 -2.58 4.04 11.04
CA LEU A 279 -3.55 3.41 11.93
C LEU A 279 -2.85 2.51 12.93
N PHE A 280 -1.89 1.70 12.49
CA PHE A 280 -1.11 0.85 13.39
C PHE A 280 -0.43 1.68 14.49
N LYS A 281 0.25 2.77 14.11
CA LYS A 281 0.89 3.68 15.06
C LYS A 281 -0.12 4.27 16.04
N ILE A 282 -1.31 4.69 15.58
CA ILE A 282 -2.36 5.27 16.45
C ILE A 282 -2.88 4.24 17.45
N PHE A 283 -3.20 3.01 17.01
CA PHE A 283 -3.81 1.99 17.87
C PHE A 283 -2.81 1.39 18.86
N ILE A 284 -1.56 1.15 18.46
CA ILE A 284 -0.56 0.54 19.34
C ILE A 284 -0.04 1.53 20.39
N THR A 285 0.14 2.80 20.03
CA THR A 285 0.67 3.84 20.95
C THR A 285 -0.39 4.43 21.88
N GLU A 286 -1.59 3.86 21.93
CA GLU A 286 -2.65 4.23 22.87
C GLU A 286 -2.24 3.89 24.31
N VAL A 287 -2.53 4.77 25.27
CA VAL A 287 -2.28 4.47 26.69
C VAL A 287 -3.10 3.25 27.13
N TYR A 288 -2.45 2.29 27.78
CA TYR A 288 -3.16 1.22 28.46
C TYR A 288 -3.55 1.72 29.85
N GLN A 289 -4.86 1.89 30.09
CA GLN A 289 -5.37 2.19 31.42
C GLN A 289 -5.36 0.89 32.22
N PHE A 290 -4.47 0.82 33.21
CA PHE A 290 -4.49 -0.29 34.15
C PHE A 290 -5.77 -0.22 34.96
N PRO A 291 -6.53 -1.33 35.10
CA PRO A 291 -7.65 -1.37 36.00
C PRO A 291 -7.10 -1.17 37.41
N VAL A 292 -7.30 0.02 37.97
CA VAL A 292 -6.99 0.29 39.37
C VAL A 292 -8.05 -0.46 40.17
N GLN A 293 -7.67 -1.61 40.72
CA GLN A 293 -8.51 -2.27 41.72
C GLN A 293 -8.63 -1.30 42.90
N LEU A 294 -9.87 -0.88 43.21
CA LEU A 294 -10.12 -0.10 44.41
C LEU A 294 -9.65 -0.95 45.59
N PRO A 295 -8.77 -0.43 46.47
CA PRO A 295 -8.24 -1.19 47.61
C PRO A 295 -9.33 -1.67 48.58
N PHE A 296 -10.56 -1.17 48.43
CA PHE A 296 -11.69 -1.45 49.29
C PHE A 296 -12.92 -1.92 48.50
N GLY A 297 -12.81 -3.05 47.81
CA GLY A 297 -13.99 -3.70 47.20
C GLY A 297 -15.10 -4.02 48.24
N GLU A 298 -14.70 -4.27 49.49
CA GLU A 298 -15.61 -4.58 50.60
C GLU A 298 -16.20 -3.34 51.31
N ASP A 299 -15.53 -2.18 51.28
CA ASP A 299 -16.06 -0.92 51.84
C ASP A 299 -16.60 0.05 50.77
N ALA A 300 -16.85 -0.42 49.54
CA ALA A 300 -17.45 0.39 48.48
C ALA A 300 -18.83 0.97 48.89
N ASP A 301 -19.51 0.30 49.82
CA ASP A 301 -20.77 0.72 50.43
C ASP A 301 -20.60 1.91 51.40
N ARG A 302 -19.38 2.17 51.88
CA ARG A 302 -19.02 3.25 52.81
C ARG A 302 -18.36 4.45 52.12
N CYS A 303 -18.21 4.41 50.80
CA CYS A 303 -17.65 5.54 50.07
C CYS A 303 -18.63 6.72 50.02
N LEU A 304 -18.09 7.92 50.21
CA LEU A 304 -18.80 9.20 50.26
C LEU A 304 -19.89 9.39 49.19
N PRO A 305 -19.69 8.99 47.91
CA PRO A 305 -20.72 9.18 46.88
C PRO A 305 -22.00 8.39 47.17
N ARG A 306 -21.90 7.21 47.80
CA ARG A 306 -23.03 6.33 48.08
C ARG A 306 -23.76 6.73 49.37
N VAL A 307 -23.01 7.20 50.37
CA VAL A 307 -23.53 7.78 51.62
C VAL A 307 -24.26 9.10 51.37
N LEU A 308 -23.84 9.89 50.38
CA LEU A 308 -24.53 11.14 50.01
C LEU A 308 -25.82 10.91 49.20
N THR A 309 -26.02 9.71 48.67
CA THR A 309 -27.22 9.32 47.91
C THR A 309 -28.22 8.46 48.70
N SER A 310 -27.89 8.10 49.93
CA SER A 310 -28.77 7.39 50.89
C SER A 310 -29.40 8.37 51.87
#